data_AF-A0A376Y3G8-F1
#
_entry.id   AF-A0A376Y3G8-F1
#
_cell.length_a   1.000
_cell.length_b   1.000
_cell.length_c   1.000
_cell.angle_alpha   90.00
_cell.angle_beta   90.00
_cell.angle_gamma   90.00
#
_symmetry.space_group_name_H-M   'P 1'
#
loop_
_entity.id
_entity.type
_entity.pdbx_description
1 polymer ?
#
loop_
_entity_poly.entity_id
_entity_poly.type
_entity_poly.pdbx_seq_one_letter_code
_entity_poly.pdbx_strand_id
1 'polypeptide(L)' 'MKDVVIVGALRTPIGCFRGALAGHSAVELGSLVVKALIERTGVPAYAVDEVILGQVLTAGAGQNPARQSAIKRWSA' A
#
# COMPACT_ATOMS: atom_id res chain seq x y z
N MET A 1 28.43 0.93 9.63
CA MET A 1 27.17 0.96 8.87
C MET A 1 26.45 -0.36 9.13
N LYS A 2 25.12 -0.38 9.24
CA LYS A 2 24.34 -1.62 9.34
C LYS A 2 23.91 -2.05 7.94
N ASP A 3 23.86 -3.36 7.69
CA ASP A 3 23.35 -3.89 6.43
C ASP A 3 21.83 -3.69 6.34
N VAL A 4 21.34 -3.42 5.13
CA VAL A 4 19.92 -3.21 4.83
C VAL A 4 19.48 -4.30 3.85
N VAL A 5 18.37 -4.97 4.17
CA VAL A 5 17.86 -6.10 3.39
C VAL A 5 16.38 -5.94 3.04
N ILE A 6 15.96 -6.49 1.90
CA ILE A 6 14.55 -6.58 1.49
C ILE A 6 14.02 -7.94 1.92
N VAL A 7 13.04 -7.97 2.83
CA VAL A 7 12.45 -9.20 3.37
C VAL A 7 11.21 -9.69 2.60
N GLY A 8 10.67 -8.87 1.70
CA GLY A 8 9.54 -9.24 0.86
C GLY A 8 9.16 -8.15 -0.13
N ALA A 9 8.58 -8.55 -1.27
CA ALA A 9 8.09 -7.63 -2.31
C ALA A 9 6.83 -8.17 -3.00
N LEU A 10 5.80 -7.35 -3.17
CA LEU A 10 4.58 -7.72 -3.91
C LEU A 10 3.97 -6.50 -4.58
N ARG A 11 3.00 -6.75 -5.46
CA ARG A 11 2.25 -5.73 -6.19
C ARG A 11 0.83 -6.19 -6.48
N THR A 12 -0.05 -5.24 -6.78
CA THR A 12 -1.30 -5.56 -7.47
C THR A 12 -1.01 -6.03 -8.91
N PRO A 13 -2.00 -6.66 -9.58
CA PRO A 13 -2.04 -6.65 -11.04
C PRO A 13 -2.00 -5.21 -11.58
N ILE A 14 -1.59 -5.05 -12.83
CA ILE A 14 -1.64 -3.76 -13.52
C ILE A 14 -2.92 -3.74 -14.35
N GLY A 15 -3.79 -2.77 -14.09
CA GLY A 15 -5.02 -2.58 -14.85
C GLY A 15 -4.79 -1.78 -16.14
N CYS A 16 -5.58 -2.06 -17.17
CA CYS A 16 -5.65 -1.20 -18.36
C CYS A 16 -6.36 0.13 -18.01
N PHE A 17 -6.11 1.16 -18.83
CA PHE A 17 -6.83 2.43 -18.69
C PHE A 17 -8.35 2.21 -18.77
N ARG A 18 -9.07 2.71 -17.76
CA ARG A 18 -10.52 2.48 -17.58
C ARG A 18 -10.94 1.00 -17.51
N GLY A 19 -10.02 0.10 -17.14
CA GLY A 19 -10.25 -1.34 -16.99
C GLY A 19 -10.66 -1.75 -15.57
N ALA A 20 -10.35 -2.99 -15.21
CA ALA A 20 -10.83 -3.64 -13.98
C ALA A 20 -10.50 -2.89 -12.66
N LEU A 21 -9.42 -2.11 -12.63
CA LEU A 21 -9.03 -1.37 -11.41
C LEU A 21 -9.55 0.06 -11.37
N ALA A 22 -10.27 0.54 -12.39
CA ALA A 22 -10.68 1.94 -12.50
C ALA A 22 -11.67 2.39 -11.40
N GLY A 23 -12.41 1.45 -10.81
CA GLY A 23 -13.33 1.72 -9.70
C GLY A 23 -12.66 1.82 -8.33
N HIS A 24 -11.36 1.55 -8.23
CA HIS A 24 -10.61 1.58 -6.97
C HIS A 24 -9.75 2.83 -6.87
N SER A 25 -9.78 3.45 -5.70
CA SER A 25 -8.85 4.54 -5.37
C SER A 25 -7.41 4.03 -5.23
N ALA A 26 -6.43 4.90 -5.49
CA ALA A 26 -5.02 4.58 -5.25
C ALA A 26 -4.75 4.18 -3.78
N VAL A 27 -5.48 4.78 -2.84
CA VAL A 27 -5.43 4.44 -1.40
C VAL A 27 -5.90 3.01 -1.15
N GLU A 28 -6.94 2.53 -1.84
CA GLU A 28 -7.42 1.14 -1.69
C GLU A 28 -6.40 0.15 -2.21
N LEU A 29 -5.83 0.43 -3.38
CA LEU A 29 -4.80 -0.43 -3.97
C LEU A 29 -3.53 -0.45 -3.10
N GLY A 30 -3.10 0.70 -2.59
CA GLY A 30 -1.97 0.80 -1.67
C GLY A 30 -2.22 0.06 -0.35
N SER A 31 -3.40 0.23 0.24
CA SER A 31 -3.80 -0.44 1.47
C SER A 31 -3.86 -1.97 1.31
N LEU A 32 -4.35 -2.46 0.16
CA LEU A 32 -4.35 -3.88 -0.17
C LEU A 32 -2.94 -4.47 -0.20
N VAL A 33 -1.99 -3.75 -0.83
CA VAL A 33 -0.60 -4.19 -0.93
C VAL A 33 0.08 -4.24 0.44
N VAL A 34 -0.13 -3.21 1.28
CA VAL A 34 0.45 -3.16 2.63
C VAL A 34 -0.03 -4.33 3.48
N LYS A 35 -1.35 -4.62 3.49
CA LYS A 35 -1.90 -5.77 4.21
C LYS A 35 -1.34 -7.08 3.73
N ALA A 36 -1.40 -7.33 2.41
CA ALA A 36 -0.90 -8.57 1.85
C ALA A 36 0.59 -8.77 2.13
N LEU A 37 1.36 -7.69 2.26
CA LEU A 37 2.80 -7.77 2.52
C LEU A 37 3.05 -8.18 3.97
N ILE A 38 2.36 -7.55 4.91
CA ILE A 38 2.37 -7.90 6.33
C ILE A 38 1.96 -9.36 6.54
N GLU A 39 0.87 -9.79 5.91
CA GLU A 39 0.38 -11.17 6.02
C GLU A 39 1.37 -12.19 5.46
N ARG A 40 2.01 -11.88 4.32
CA ARG A 40 2.95 -12.80 3.68
C ARG A 40 4.31 -12.85 4.38
N THR A 41 4.79 -11.73 4.95
CA THR A 41 6.08 -11.71 5.65
C THR A 41 5.95 -12.13 7.12
N GLY A 42 4.74 -12.10 7.69
CA GLY A 42 4.51 -12.35 9.11
C GLY A 42 5.06 -11.26 10.02
N VAL A 43 5.46 -10.10 9.47
CA VAL A 43 5.95 -8.97 10.27
C VAL A 43 4.76 -8.37 11.03
N PRO A 44 4.81 -8.28 12.38
CA PRO A 44 3.72 -7.68 13.12
C PRO A 44 3.56 -6.20 12.76
N ALA A 45 2.33 -5.75 12.55
CA ALA A 45 2.05 -4.37 12.11
C ALA A 45 2.64 -3.30 13.06
N TYR A 46 2.73 -3.58 14.37
CA TYR A 46 3.33 -2.67 15.35
C TYR A 46 4.86 -2.52 15.21
N ALA A 47 5.54 -3.43 14.49
CA ALA A 47 6.97 -3.36 14.23
C ALA A 47 7.30 -2.59 12.94
N VAL A 48 6.29 -2.05 12.25
CA VAL A 48 6.50 -1.17 11.09
C VAL A 48 6.67 0.25 11.59
N ASP A 49 7.89 0.77 11.50
CA ASP A 49 8.20 2.14 11.93
C ASP A 49 7.62 3.19 10.97
N GLU A 50 7.69 2.95 9.67
CA GLU A 50 7.29 3.93 8.65
C GLU A 50 6.70 3.25 7.40
N VAL A 51 5.73 3.92 6.77
CA VAL A 51 5.16 3.54 5.47
C VAL A 51 5.34 4.70 4.51
N ILE A 52 6.17 4.48 3.49
CA ILE A 52 6.46 5.45 2.42
C ILE A 52 5.84 4.93 1.13
N LEU A 53 4.93 5.70 0.54
CA LEU A 53 4.27 5.37 -0.73
C LEU A 53 4.27 6.57 -1.68
N GLY A 54 4.69 6.32 -2.93
CA GLY A 54 4.66 7.33 -3.99
C GLY A 54 3.34 7.33 -4.74
N GLN A 55 2.74 8.51 -4.92
CA GLN A 55 1.56 8.72 -5.77
C GLN A 55 1.72 10.06 -6.51
N VAL A 56 1.67 10.03 -7.84
CA VAL A 56 1.88 11.23 -8.69
C VAL A 56 0.62 12.10 -8.72
N LEU A 57 -0.53 11.52 -9.05
CA LEU A 57 -1.80 12.24 -9.17
C LEU A 57 -2.56 12.18 -7.85
N THR A 58 -2.48 13.26 -7.06
CA THR A 58 -3.05 13.34 -5.71
C THR A 58 -4.25 14.27 -5.59
N ALA A 59 -4.64 14.95 -6.68
CA ALA A 59 -5.83 15.81 -6.69
C ALA A 59 -7.07 15.00 -6.28
N GLY A 60 -7.76 15.45 -5.22
CA GLY A 60 -8.95 14.78 -4.68
C GLY A 60 -8.68 13.50 -3.88
N ALA A 61 -7.43 13.09 -3.66
CA ALA A 61 -7.10 11.88 -2.91
C ALA A 61 -7.17 12.06 -1.37
N GLY A 62 -7.44 13.26 -0.88
CA GLY A 62 -7.41 13.60 0.54
C GLY A 62 -6.01 13.81 1.10
N GLN A 63 -5.91 13.93 2.43
CA GLN A 63 -4.64 14.19 3.11
C GLN A 63 -3.76 12.94 3.14
N ASN A 64 -2.50 13.07 2.70
CA ASN A 64 -1.47 12.04 2.77
C ASN A 64 -1.96 10.61 2.41
N PRO A 65 -2.05 10.29 1.10
CA PRO A 65 -2.48 8.96 0.63
C PRO A 65 -1.64 7.79 1.17
N ALA A 66 -0.37 8.00 1.49
CA ALA A 66 0.48 6.98 2.11
C ALA A 66 -0.02 6.63 3.52
N ARG A 67 -0.31 7.67 4.34
CA ARG A 67 -0.89 7.48 5.66
C ARG A 67 -2.28 6.83 5.58
N GLN A 68 -3.12 7.28 4.65
CA GLN A 68 -4.44 6.65 4.43
C GLN A 68 -4.30 5.17 4.08
N SER A 69 -3.36 4.81 3.20
CA SER A 69 -3.11 3.41 2.82
C SER A 69 -2.67 2.55 4.00
N ALA A 70 -1.86 3.12 4.90
CA ALA A 70 -1.35 2.44 6.09
C ALA A 70 -2.41 2.19 7.17
N ILE A 71 -3.41 3.09 7.30
CA ILE A 71 -4.41 3.02 8.40
C ILE A 71 -5.82 2.62 7.93
N LYS A 72 -6.08 2.58 6.62
CA LYS A 72 -7.40 2.25 6.09
C LYS A 72 -7.78 0.85 6.58
N ARG A 73 -8.94 0.77 7.25
CA ARG A 73 -9.45 -0.47 7.81
C ARG A 73 -9.77 -1.43 6.67
N TRP A 74 -9.14 -2.60 6.71
CA TRP A 74 -9.45 -3.68 5.79
C TRP A 74 -10.76 -4.33 6.24
N SER A 75 -11.82 -4.18 5.43
CA SER A 75 -13.00 -5.03 5.59
C SER A 75 -12.63 -6.48 5.27
N ALA A 76 -13.19 -7.41 6.04
CA ALA A 76 -13.12 -8.83 5.76
C ALA A 76 -13.80 -9.16 4.43
#